data_AF-A0A7W0HL80-F1
#
_entry.id   AF-A0A7W0HL80-F1
#
_cell.length_a   1.000
_cell.length_b   1.000
_cell.length_c   1.000
_cell.angle_alpha   90.00
_cell.angle_beta   90.00
_cell.angle_gamma   90.00
#
_symmetry.space_group_name_H-M   'P 1'
#
loop_
_entity.id
_entity.type
_entity.pdbx_description
1 polymer ?
#
loop_
_entity_poly.entity_id
_entity_poly.type
_entity_poly.pdbx_seq_one_letter_code
_entity_poly.pdbx_strand_id
1 'polypeptide(L)'
;MGQLGRYTDSKSRQRIDLIFEMRRKGHVWAEIGEACQMGIANVQQAYYRECRFRKTAFEYPFVEYIGTHTCNVIRKCLGEQALADPRKLSGQENIKAILCWPGVGTKTIRDLSEGLQEAGYESFDPDEVYNRIFQSRSRRRRSPSG
;
A
#
# COMPACT_ATOMS: atom_id res chain seq x y z
N MET A 1 17.08 9.86 10.50
CA MET A 1 15.84 9.22 10.97
C MET A 1 14.88 9.22 9.79
N GLY A 2 14.61 8.04 9.21
CA GLY A 2 13.83 7.89 7.98
C GLY A 2 12.39 8.36 8.18
N GLN A 3 11.93 9.25 7.30
CA GLN A 3 10.65 9.92 7.40
C GLN A 3 9.59 9.03 6.74
N LEU A 4 8.76 8.36 7.56
CA LEU A 4 7.66 7.45 7.15
C LEU A 4 6.85 7.99 5.97
N GLY A 5 7.02 7.44 4.76
CA GLY A 5 6.45 7.93 3.48
C GLY A 5 4.96 7.65 3.25
N ARG A 6 4.13 7.52 4.30
CA ARG A 6 2.80 6.88 4.19
C ARG A 6 1.57 7.77 4.16
N TYR A 7 1.73 9.08 4.05
CA TYR A 7 0.61 9.99 4.18
C TYR A 7 0.61 11.02 3.07
N THR A 8 -0.25 10.78 2.07
CA THR A 8 -0.54 11.74 1.00
C THR A 8 -1.24 13.00 1.53
N ASP A 9 -1.84 12.94 2.73
CA ASP A 9 -2.36 14.11 3.46
C ASP A 9 -1.65 14.28 4.81
N SER A 10 -0.94 15.39 4.95
CA SER A 10 -0.22 15.82 6.16
C SER A 10 -1.09 15.79 7.43
N LYS A 11 -2.40 16.05 7.33
CA LYS A 11 -3.30 16.07 8.49
C LYS A 11 -3.59 14.68 9.04
N SER A 12 -3.74 13.69 8.16
CA SER A 12 -3.97 12.29 8.55
C SER A 12 -2.72 11.71 9.24
N ARG A 13 -1.53 12.05 8.73
CA ARG A 13 -0.24 11.72 9.33
C ARG A 13 -0.12 12.20 10.76
N GLN A 14 -0.26 13.51 10.93
CA GLN A 14 -0.11 14.16 12.22
C GLN A 14 -1.07 13.56 13.25
N ARG A 15 -2.27 13.19 12.82
CA ARG A 15 -3.25 12.54 13.67
C ARG A 15 -2.82 11.14 14.09
N ILE A 16 -2.34 10.30 13.17
CA ILE A 16 -1.91 8.94 13.52
C ILE A 16 -0.64 8.96 14.38
N ASP A 17 0.29 9.87 14.09
CA ASP A 17 1.49 10.09 14.92
C ASP A 17 1.09 10.56 16.32
N LEU A 18 0.12 11.48 16.43
CA LEU A 18 -0.42 11.92 17.72
C LEU A 18 -1.08 10.76 18.50
N ILE A 19 -1.92 9.96 17.84
CA ILE A 19 -2.55 8.77 18.45
C ILE A 19 -1.48 7.82 18.99
N PHE A 20 -0.45 7.55 18.20
CA PHE A 20 0.65 6.66 18.58
C PHE A 20 1.44 7.21 19.76
N GLU A 21 1.84 8.48 19.71
CA GLU A 21 2.60 9.15 20.77
C GLU A 21 1.82 9.21 22.09
N MET A 22 0.52 9.57 22.04
CA MET A 22 -0.33 9.58 23.22
C MET A 22 -0.48 8.18 23.82
N ARG A 23 -0.62 7.14 22.99
CA ARG A 23 -0.65 5.76 23.49
C ARG A 23 0.65 5.32 24.11
N ARG A 24 1.80 5.68 23.53
CA ARG A 24 3.12 5.41 24.09
C ARG A 24 3.30 6.07 25.47
N LYS A 25 2.69 7.24 25.69
CA LYS A 25 2.68 7.97 26.97
C LYS A 25 1.65 7.48 27.98
N GLY A 26 0.83 6.48 27.63
CA GLY A 26 -0.13 5.85 28.55
C GLY A 26 -1.54 6.45 28.56
N HIS A 27 -1.85 7.41 27.68
CA HIS A 27 -3.18 8.03 27.60
C HIS A 27 -4.29 7.02 27.28
N VAL A 28 -5.48 7.23 27.84
CA VAL A 28 -6.65 6.37 27.59
C VAL A 28 -7.34 6.73 26.27
N TRP A 29 -8.12 5.80 25.70
CA TRP A 29 -8.73 6.00 24.38
C TRP A 29 -9.67 7.20 24.30
N ALA A 30 -10.35 7.55 25.39
CA ALA A 30 -11.24 8.70 25.46
C ALA A 30 -10.48 10.03 25.27
N GLU A 31 -9.39 10.23 26.02
CA GLU A 31 -8.53 11.41 25.91
C GLU A 31 -7.96 11.59 24.50
N ILE A 32 -7.56 10.49 23.87
CA ILE A 32 -7.05 10.51 22.50
C ILE A 32 -8.16 10.84 21.51
N GLY A 33 -9.37 10.32 21.73
CA GLY A 33 -10.55 10.64 20.94
C GLY A 33 -10.89 12.12 20.96
N GLU A 34 -10.85 12.75 22.14
CA GLU A 34 -11.03 14.19 22.29
C GLU A 34 -9.94 14.98 21.57
N ALA A 35 -8.66 14.66 21.81
CA ALA A 35 -7.52 15.34 21.19
C ALA A 35 -7.51 15.21 19.65
N CYS A 36 -7.97 14.08 19.12
CA CYS A 36 -8.01 13.81 17.69
C CYS A 36 -9.35 14.18 17.02
N GLN A 37 -10.35 14.61 17.80
CA GLN A 37 -11.73 14.83 17.35
C GLN A 37 -12.31 13.57 16.66
N MET A 38 -12.16 12.41 17.29
CA MET A 38 -12.56 11.11 16.77
C MET A 38 -13.28 10.27 17.81
N GLY A 39 -14.26 9.46 17.37
CA GLY A 39 -14.84 8.43 18.22
C GLY A 39 -13.81 7.35 18.61
N ILE A 40 -13.95 6.79 19.81
CA ILE A 40 -13.04 5.80 20.40
C ILE A 40 -12.74 4.63 19.45
N ALA A 41 -13.76 4.09 18.79
CA ALA A 41 -13.61 2.98 17.84
C ALA A 41 -12.66 3.32 16.67
N ASN A 42 -12.72 4.55 16.16
CA ASN A 42 -11.86 4.99 15.06
C ASN A 42 -10.42 5.21 15.53
N VAL A 43 -10.22 5.69 16.77
CA VAL A 43 -8.89 5.81 17.38
C VAL A 43 -8.24 4.44 17.53
N GLN A 44 -8.96 3.47 18.10
CA GLN A 44 -8.47 2.10 18.27
C GLN A 44 -8.11 1.49 16.91
N GLN A 45 -8.99 1.62 15.91
CA GLN A 45 -8.74 1.10 14.57
C GLN A 45 -7.50 1.74 13.92
N ALA A 46 -7.33 3.06 14.04
CA ALA A 46 -6.16 3.76 13.53
C ALA A 46 -4.87 3.29 14.21
N TYR A 47 -4.89 3.20 15.55
CA TYR A 47 -3.76 2.70 16.34
C TYR A 47 -3.36 1.27 15.95
N TYR A 48 -4.31 0.33 15.89
CA TYR A 48 -4.02 -1.05 15.53
C TYR A 48 -3.46 -1.19 14.10
N ARG A 49 -3.99 -0.41 13.15
CA ARG A 49 -3.47 -0.38 11.77
C ARG A 49 -2.04 0.14 11.74
N GLU A 50 -1.76 1.21 12.47
CA GLU A 50 -0.42 1.80 12.55
C GLU A 50 0.59 0.88 13.23
N CYS A 51 0.24 0.29 14.38
CA CYS A 51 1.12 -0.66 15.07
C CYS A 51 1.45 -1.87 14.19
N ARG A 52 0.44 -2.44 13.52
CA ARG A 52 0.65 -3.54 12.59
C ARG A 52 1.57 -3.11 11.45
N PHE A 53 1.33 -1.94 10.87
CA PHE A 53 2.17 -1.44 9.81
C PHE A 53 3.62 -1.22 10.27
N ARG A 54 3.87 -0.56 11.40
CA ARG A 54 5.23 -0.36 11.93
C ARG A 54 5.95 -1.67 12.18
N LYS A 55 5.24 -2.67 12.73
CA LYS A 55 5.79 -4.03 12.88
C LYS A 55 6.17 -4.61 11.50
N THR A 56 5.28 -4.54 10.53
CA THR A 56 5.53 -5.02 9.17
C THR A 56 6.64 -4.25 8.47
N ALA A 57 6.77 -2.95 8.67
CA ALA A 57 7.84 -2.13 8.11
C ALA A 57 9.21 -2.49 8.70
N PHE A 58 9.25 -2.79 10.00
CA PHE A 58 10.44 -3.29 10.65
C PHE A 58 10.88 -4.66 10.09
N GLU A 59 9.92 -5.55 9.85
CA GLU A 59 10.17 -6.87 9.25
C GLU A 59 10.51 -6.79 7.75
N TYR A 60 9.86 -5.86 7.03
CA TYR A 60 9.95 -5.68 5.57
C TYR A 60 10.06 -4.18 5.24
N PRO A 61 11.28 -3.61 5.19
CA PRO A 61 11.48 -2.16 5.04
C PRO A 61 10.84 -1.55 3.79
N PHE A 62 10.71 -2.31 2.70
CA PHE A 62 10.05 -1.84 1.46
C PHE A 62 8.60 -1.37 1.68
N VAL A 63 7.92 -1.92 2.68
CA VAL A 63 6.51 -1.60 2.94
C VAL A 63 6.32 -0.13 3.33
N GLU A 64 7.39 0.58 3.70
CA GLU A 64 7.40 2.03 3.95
C GLU A 64 7.15 2.89 2.70
N TYR A 65 7.48 2.38 1.51
CA TYR A 65 7.41 3.12 0.24
C TYR A 65 6.08 2.94 -0.52
N ILE A 66 5.18 2.12 0.02
CA ILE A 66 3.88 1.83 -0.62
C ILE A 66 2.74 2.04 0.37
N GLY A 67 1.54 2.36 -0.12
CA GLY A 67 0.35 2.53 0.69
C GLY A 67 -0.15 1.26 1.38
N THR A 68 -0.88 1.42 2.49
CA THR A 68 -1.49 0.32 3.26
C THR A 68 -2.39 -0.58 2.42
N HIS A 69 -3.11 0.00 1.46
CA HIS A 69 -3.96 -0.76 0.56
C HIS A 69 -3.12 -1.66 -0.36
N THR A 70 -2.12 -1.11 -1.04
CA THR A 70 -1.19 -1.83 -1.92
C THR A 70 -0.45 -2.93 -1.17
N CYS A 71 0.07 -2.65 0.02
CA CYS A 71 0.68 -3.66 0.89
C CYS A 71 -0.29 -4.82 1.19
N ASN A 72 -1.54 -4.52 1.53
CA ASN A 72 -2.54 -5.56 1.79
C ASN A 72 -2.90 -6.37 0.54
N VAL A 73 -2.95 -5.74 -0.63
CA VAL A 73 -3.15 -6.43 -1.91
C VAL A 73 -2.00 -7.40 -2.17
N ILE A 74 -0.75 -6.94 -2.08
CA ILE A 74 0.44 -7.79 -2.28
C ILE A 74 0.42 -8.97 -1.31
N ARG A 75 0.22 -8.71 -0.01
CA ARG A 75 0.17 -9.76 1.01
C ARG A 75 -0.90 -10.82 0.75
N LYS A 76 -2.08 -10.41 0.27
CA LYS A 76 -3.20 -11.33 0.00
C LYS A 76 -3.06 -12.06 -1.33
N CYS A 77 -2.50 -11.39 -2.34
CA CYS A 77 -2.40 -11.89 -3.70
C CYS A 77 -1.16 -12.78 -3.88
N LEU A 78 -0.01 -12.34 -3.39
CA LEU A 78 1.30 -12.98 -3.60
C LEU A 78 1.88 -13.61 -2.33
N GLY A 79 1.24 -13.40 -1.18
CA GLY A 79 1.72 -13.82 0.13
C GLY A 79 2.62 -12.78 0.80
N GLU A 80 2.80 -12.91 2.11
CA GLU A 80 3.56 -11.96 2.93
C GLU A 80 5.05 -11.92 2.58
N GLN A 81 5.62 -13.06 2.16
CA GLN A 81 7.03 -13.17 1.77
C GLN A 81 7.38 -12.34 0.52
N ALA A 82 6.39 -11.97 -0.30
CA ALA A 82 6.62 -11.08 -1.44
C ALA A 82 7.05 -9.66 -1.01
N LEU A 83 6.72 -9.25 0.23
CA LEU A 83 7.16 -7.99 0.81
C LEU A 83 8.64 -8.01 1.24
N ALA A 84 9.21 -9.19 1.45
CA ALA A 84 10.60 -9.38 1.85
C ALA A 84 11.59 -9.22 0.69
N ASP A 85 11.14 -9.43 -0.56
CA ASP A 85 11.99 -9.36 -1.75
C ASP A 85 11.31 -8.51 -2.86
N PRO A 86 11.41 -7.18 -2.75
CA PRO A 86 10.73 -6.24 -3.65
C PRO A 86 11.12 -6.40 -5.12
N ARG A 87 12.32 -6.93 -5.39
CA ARG A 87 12.83 -7.22 -6.75
C ARG A 87 11.90 -8.15 -7.53
N LYS A 88 11.13 -9.00 -6.84
CA LYS A 88 10.16 -9.88 -7.51
C LYS A 88 8.90 -9.14 -7.92
N LEU A 89 8.58 -8.01 -7.28
CA LEU A 89 7.34 -7.27 -7.52
C LEU A 89 7.34 -6.52 -8.87
N SER A 90 8.52 -6.23 -9.44
CA SER A 90 8.66 -5.69 -10.80
C SER A 90 8.49 -6.76 -11.90
N GLY A 91 8.44 -8.04 -11.53
CA GLY A 91 8.24 -9.13 -12.47
C GLY A 91 6.85 -9.08 -13.12
N GLN A 92 6.80 -9.21 -14.45
CA GLN A 92 5.55 -9.09 -15.22
C GLN A 92 4.42 -10.02 -14.73
N GLU A 93 4.75 -11.23 -14.29
CA GLU A 93 3.75 -12.18 -13.76
C GLU A 93 3.12 -11.69 -12.46
N ASN A 94 3.93 -11.15 -11.55
CA ASN A 94 3.47 -10.61 -10.27
C ASN A 94 2.66 -9.33 -10.47
N ILE A 95 3.12 -8.42 -11.34
CA ILE A 95 2.36 -7.22 -11.69
C ILE A 95 1.00 -7.61 -12.27
N LYS A 96 0.96 -8.58 -13.20
CA LYS A 96 -0.29 -9.06 -13.81
C LYS A 96 -1.23 -9.70 -12.78
N ALA A 97 -0.69 -10.48 -11.84
CA ALA A 97 -1.46 -11.08 -10.76
C ALA A 97 -2.11 -10.02 -9.86
N ILE A 98 -1.33 -9.02 -9.42
CA ILE A 98 -1.81 -7.89 -8.63
C ILE A 98 -2.89 -7.12 -9.41
N LEU A 99 -2.64 -6.82 -10.68
CA LEU A 99 -3.53 -6.06 -11.56
C LEU A 99 -4.89 -6.73 -11.75
N CYS A 100 -4.91 -8.07 -11.82
CA CYS A 100 -6.13 -8.86 -11.98
C CYS A 100 -6.83 -9.15 -10.65
N TRP A 101 -6.26 -8.72 -9.51
CA TRP A 101 -6.83 -8.97 -8.20
C TRP A 101 -8.12 -8.14 -8.00
N PRO A 102 -9.20 -8.72 -7.43
CA PRO A 102 -10.45 -8.00 -7.24
C PRO A 102 -10.29 -6.72 -6.42
N GLY A 103 -10.81 -5.61 -6.94
CA GLY A 103 -10.75 -4.30 -6.30
C GLY A 103 -9.44 -3.54 -6.51
N VAL A 104 -8.50 -4.08 -7.30
CA VAL A 104 -7.29 -3.36 -7.69
C VAL A 104 -7.56 -2.46 -8.89
N GLY A 105 -7.22 -1.18 -8.74
CA GLY A 105 -7.27 -0.17 -9.79
C GLY A 105 -5.91 0.44 -10.08
N THR A 106 -5.87 1.38 -11.03
CA THR A 106 -4.64 2.02 -11.53
C THR A 106 -3.81 2.66 -10.42
N LYS A 107 -4.48 3.16 -9.38
CA LYS A 107 -3.84 3.76 -8.19
C LYS A 107 -2.91 2.79 -7.47
N THR A 108 -3.31 1.54 -7.27
CA THR A 108 -2.52 0.54 -6.54
C THR A 108 -1.25 0.17 -7.30
N ILE A 109 -1.33 0.11 -8.63
CA ILE A 109 -0.19 -0.24 -9.49
C ILE A 109 0.77 0.93 -9.61
N ARG A 110 0.25 2.15 -9.69
CA ARG A 110 1.05 3.37 -9.66
C ARG A 110 1.80 3.50 -8.33
N ASP A 111 1.11 3.33 -7.21
CA ASP A 111 1.71 3.33 -5.86
C ASP A 111 2.81 2.27 -5.73
N LEU A 112 2.64 1.07 -6.31
CA LEU A 112 3.70 0.06 -6.37
C LEU A 112 4.91 0.51 -7.21
N SER A 113 4.68 1.07 -8.40
CA SER A 113 5.76 1.55 -9.30
C SER A 113 6.54 2.70 -8.67
N GLU A 114 5.84 3.70 -8.11
CA GLU A 114 6.44 4.83 -7.39
C GLU A 114 7.23 4.33 -6.18
N GLY A 115 6.66 3.42 -5.38
CA GLY A 115 7.34 2.86 -4.22
C GLY A 115 8.59 2.03 -4.56
N LEU A 116 8.59 1.29 -5.67
CA LEU A 116 9.78 0.58 -6.15
C LEU A 116 10.87 1.56 -6.58
N GLN A 117 10.50 2.62 -7.29
CA GLN A 117 11.43 3.66 -7.73
C GLN A 117 12.05 4.40 -6.55
N GLU A 118 11.24 4.84 -5.58
CA GLU A 118 11.72 5.54 -4.38
C GLU A 118 12.64 4.66 -3.53
N ALA A 119 12.36 3.36 -3.45
CA ALA A 119 13.18 2.39 -2.73
C ALA A 119 14.44 1.94 -3.50
N GLY A 120 14.68 2.45 -4.72
CA GLY A 120 15.87 2.15 -5.52
C GLY A 120 15.83 0.81 -6.25
N TYR A 121 14.65 0.21 -6.43
CA TYR A 121 14.46 -1.01 -7.20
C TYR A 121 14.06 -0.70 -8.65
N GLU A 122 14.17 -1.71 -9.52
CA GLU A 122 13.64 -1.64 -10.87
C GLU A 122 12.12 -1.37 -10.80
N SER A 123 11.71 -0.25 -11.39
CA SER A 123 10.31 0.12 -11.54
C SER A 123 9.81 -0.22 -12.94
N PHE A 124 8.53 0.03 -13.19
CA PHE A 124 7.85 -0.20 -14.46
C PHE A 124 6.88 0.94 -14.74
N ASP A 125 6.53 1.12 -16.01
CA ASP A 125 5.49 2.07 -16.42
C ASP A 125 4.09 1.44 -16.19
N PRO A 126 3.27 1.98 -15.27
CA PRO A 126 1.92 1.48 -15.04
C PRO A 126 1.05 1.49 -16.30
N ASP A 127 1.12 2.54 -17.12
CA ASP A 127 0.26 2.70 -18.28
C ASP A 127 0.63 1.71 -19.38
N GLU A 128 1.94 1.44 -19.58
CA GLU A 128 2.40 0.41 -20.51
C GLU A 128 1.87 -0.98 -20.09
N VAL A 129 1.98 -1.33 -18.81
CA VAL A 129 1.48 -2.59 -18.26
C VAL A 129 -0.03 -2.73 -18.45
N TYR A 130 -0.79 -1.69 -18.11
CA TYR A 130 -2.25 -1.65 -18.30
C TYR A 130 -2.63 -1.86 -19.76
N ASN A 131 -1.98 -1.13 -20.67
CA ASN A 131 -2.23 -1.24 -22.11
C ASN A 131 -1.91 -2.65 -22.63
N ARG A 132 -0.76 -3.21 -22.23
CA ARG A 132 -0.35 -4.57 -22.62
C ARG A 132 -1.36 -5.63 -22.16
N ILE A 133 -1.90 -5.53 -20.95
CA ILE A 133 -2.79 -6.56 -20.39
C ILE A 133 -4.24 -6.40 -20.85
N PHE A 134 -4.75 -5.17 -20.99
CA PHE A 134 -6.16 -4.93 -21.28
C PHE A 134 -6.45 -4.57 -22.75
N GLN A 135 -5.53 -3.92 -23.47
CA GLN A 135 -5.74 -3.66 -24.90
C GLN A 135 -5.47 -4.89 -25.78
N SER A 136 -4.60 -5.81 -25.33
CA SER A 136 -4.39 -7.11 -26.00
C SER A 136 -5.67 -7.97 -26.03
N ARG A 137 -6.56 -7.81 -25.03
CA ARG A 137 -7.89 -8.45 -25.02
C ARG A 137 -8.88 -7.84 -26.00
N SER A 138 -8.79 -6.53 -26.27
CA SER A 138 -9.66 -5.84 -27.24
C SER A 138 -9.35 -6.26 -28.68
N ARG A 139 -8.07 -6.45 -29.03
CA ARG A 139 -7.67 -6.94 -30.36
C ARG A 139 -8.12 -8.38 -30.62
N ARG A 140 -8.07 -9.28 -29.63
CA ARG A 140 -8.52 -10.67 -29.79
C ARG A 140 -10.04 -10.86 -29.88
N ARG A 141 -10.85 -9.86 -29.51
CA ARG A 141 -12.31 -9.89 -29.68
C ARG A 141 -12.79 -9.33 -31.02
N ARG A 142 -11.89 -8.79 -31.85
CA ARG A 142 -12.19 -8.24 -33.18
C ARG A 142 -11.63 -9.08 -34.33
N SER A 143 -11.53 -10.39 -34.13
CA SER A 143 -11.40 -11.33 -35.25
C SER A 143 -12.77 -11.96 -35.48
N PRO A 144 -13.59 -11.45 -36.42
CA PRO A 144 -14.59 -12.30 -37.02
C PRO A 144 -13.83 -13.38 -37.79
N SER A 145 -14.13 -14.63 -37.45
CA SER A 145 -13.92 -15.79 -38.32
C SER A 145 -14.25 -15.42 -39.77
N GLY A 146 -13.23 -15.43 -40.62
CA GLY A 146 -13.40 -15.53 -42.06
C GLY A 146 -13.90 -16.91 -42.44
#